data_AF-U3U2S4-F1
#
_entry.id   AF-U3U2S4-F1
#
_cell.length_a   1.000
_cell.length_b   1.000
_cell.length_c   1.000
_cell.angle_alpha   90.00
_cell.angle_beta   90.00
_cell.angle_gamma   90.00
#
_symmetry.space_group_name_H-M   'P 1'
#
loop_
_entity.id
_entity.type
_entity.pdbx_description
1 polymer ?
#
loop_
_entity_poly.entity_id
_entity_poly.type
_entity_poly.pdbx_seq_one_letter_code
_entity_poly.pdbx_strand_id
1 'polypeptide(L)'
;MAVSQQNMQTTIVNRAALAGDVASAQAALELANIDLDNTRIIAPDSGQLGQLSVRKGTYVTAGTRLTSVVPDNKWVIANLKETQLARVRLGLPVSIRVDALDGKRFDGSVEFISPAAGSEFSAISPDNATGNFVKIAQRIPVRIKILGDELQQLRPGMSVEVDIDTAAEPHRDAL
;
A
#
# COMPACT_ATOMS: atom_id res chain seq x y z
N MET A 1 38.73 43.26 -37.20
CA MET A 1 37.49 42.45 -37.05
C MET A 1 37.69 41.20 -36.19
N ALA A 2 38.84 40.50 -36.25
CA ALA A 2 39.10 39.29 -35.45
C ALA A 2 39.01 39.46 -33.92
N VAL A 3 39.54 40.56 -33.36
CA VAL A 3 39.52 40.82 -31.90
C VAL A 3 38.09 41.01 -31.36
N SER A 4 37.19 41.61 -32.16
CA SER A 4 35.80 41.79 -31.77
C SER A 4 35.05 40.45 -31.68
N GLN A 5 35.37 39.49 -32.56
CA GLN A 5 34.80 38.14 -32.52
C GLN A 5 35.29 37.34 -31.31
N GLN A 6 36.57 37.47 -30.94
CA GLN A 6 37.12 36.81 -29.74
C GLN A 6 36.46 37.34 -28.46
N ASN A 7 36.30 38.66 -28.33
CA ASN A 7 35.64 39.24 -27.16
C ASN A 7 34.18 38.77 -27.04
N MET A 8 33.45 38.67 -28.16
CA MET A 8 32.08 38.15 -28.18
C MET A 8 32.02 36.69 -27.72
N GLN A 9 32.94 35.84 -28.21
CA GLN A 9 32.99 34.44 -27.82
C GLN A 9 33.28 34.28 -26.33
N THR A 10 34.20 35.06 -25.77
CA THR A 10 34.50 35.07 -24.33
C THR A 10 33.28 35.51 -23.50
N THR A 11 32.54 36.52 -23.95
CA THR A 11 31.30 36.94 -23.27
C THR A 11 30.22 35.86 -23.31
N ILE A 12 30.07 35.14 -24.42
CA ILE A 12 29.10 34.03 -24.55
C ILE A 12 29.45 32.89 -23.58
N VAL A 13 30.73 32.49 -23.53
CA VAL A 13 31.20 31.44 -22.62
C VAL A 13 31.02 31.86 -21.16
N ASN A 14 31.35 33.10 -20.81
CA ASN A 14 31.15 33.61 -19.45
C ASN A 14 29.66 33.64 -19.07
N ARG A 15 28.77 34.01 -20.00
CA ARG A 15 27.33 33.97 -19.76
C ARG A 15 26.83 32.54 -19.53
N ALA A 16 27.32 31.56 -20.28
CA ALA A 16 26.96 30.16 -20.10
C ALA A 16 27.47 29.61 -18.75
N ALA A 17 28.69 29.97 -18.35
CA ALA A 17 29.24 29.62 -17.04
C ALA A 17 28.40 30.21 -15.89
N LEU A 18 28.08 31.52 -15.96
CA LEU A 18 27.22 32.18 -14.97
C LEU A 18 25.81 31.57 -14.92
N ALA A 19 25.25 31.16 -16.06
CA ALA A 19 23.96 30.46 -16.09
C ALA A 19 24.04 29.09 -15.40
N GLY A 20 25.16 28.37 -15.57
CA GLY A 20 25.44 27.13 -14.85
C GLY A 20 25.58 27.34 -13.35
N ASP A 21 26.26 28.41 -12.92
CA ASP A 21 26.41 28.76 -11.51
C ASP A 21 25.05 29.09 -10.88
N VAL A 22 24.21 29.85 -11.59
CA VAL A 22 22.83 30.14 -11.15
C VAL A 22 22.03 28.84 -11.03
N ALA A 23 22.09 27.95 -12.02
CA ALA A 23 21.38 26.66 -11.97
C ALA A 23 21.86 25.79 -10.79
N SER A 24 23.17 25.77 -10.52
CA SER A 24 23.75 25.06 -9.38
C SER A 24 23.29 25.65 -8.04
N ALA A 25 23.30 26.98 -7.92
CA ALA A 25 22.80 27.67 -6.73
C ALA A 25 21.29 27.43 -6.53
N GLN A 26 20.52 27.38 -7.61
CA GLN A 26 19.09 27.07 -7.58
C GLN A 26 18.83 25.62 -7.08
N ALA A 27 19.60 24.66 -7.57
CA ALA A 27 19.53 23.27 -7.13
C ALA A 27 19.94 23.12 -5.65
N ALA A 28 20.95 23.86 -5.20
CA ALA A 28 21.35 23.88 -3.79
C ALA A 28 20.25 24.47 -2.88
N LEU A 29 19.56 25.52 -3.35
CA LEU A 29 18.41 26.08 -2.65
C LEU A 29 17.25 25.08 -2.59
N GLU A 30 16.95 24.39 -3.68
CA GLU A 30 15.91 23.36 -3.74
C GLU A 30 16.21 22.21 -2.77
N LEU A 31 17.45 21.74 -2.73
CA LEU A 31 17.88 20.72 -1.77
C LEU A 31 17.72 21.18 -0.31
N ALA A 32 18.13 22.42 0.00
CA ALA A 32 17.96 22.99 1.33
C ALA A 32 16.48 23.12 1.74
N ASN A 33 15.59 23.42 0.79
CA ASN A 33 14.15 23.45 1.02
C ASN A 33 13.59 22.04 1.30
N ILE A 34 14.02 21.04 0.53
CA ILE A 34 13.65 19.62 0.76
C ILE A 34 14.11 19.16 2.16
N ASP A 35 15.32 19.51 2.56
CA ASP A 35 15.85 19.20 3.89
C ASP A 35 15.02 19.87 4.99
N LEU A 36 14.62 21.13 4.80
CA LEU A 36 13.74 21.84 5.72
C LEU A 36 12.37 21.17 5.82
N ASP A 37 11.76 20.81 4.69
CA ASP A 37 10.46 20.12 4.68
C ASP A 37 10.54 18.74 5.36
N ASN A 38 11.64 18.02 5.16
CA ASN A 38 11.91 16.73 5.82
C ASN A 38 12.09 16.85 7.35
N THR A 39 12.28 18.05 7.91
CA THR A 39 12.25 18.24 9.37
C THR A 39 10.86 18.06 9.96
N ARG A 40 9.81 18.23 9.14
CA ARG A 40 8.41 18.07 9.55
C ARG A 40 7.87 16.73 9.06
N ILE A 41 7.93 15.73 9.92
CA ILE A 41 7.38 14.40 9.63
C ILE A 41 5.85 14.45 9.69
N ILE A 42 5.19 14.33 8.54
CA ILE A 42 3.73 14.21 8.40
C ILE A 42 3.32 12.76 8.11
N ALA A 43 2.10 12.39 8.52
CA ALA A 43 1.54 11.09 8.15
C ALA A 43 1.11 11.11 6.66
N PRO A 44 1.38 10.04 5.89
CA PRO A 44 1.02 9.98 4.47
C PRO A 44 -0.49 9.81 4.23
N ASP A 45 -1.22 9.26 5.20
CA ASP A 45 -2.65 9.02 5.12
C ASP A 45 -3.31 9.27 6.48
N SER A 46 -4.62 9.50 6.48
CA SER A 46 -5.43 9.63 7.68
C SER A 46 -5.60 8.27 8.37
N GLY A 47 -5.56 8.28 9.69
CA GLY A 47 -5.73 7.06 10.46
C GLY A 47 -5.29 7.18 11.91
N GLN A 48 -5.20 6.03 12.57
CA GLN A 48 -4.80 5.92 13.96
C GLN A 48 -3.30 5.65 14.07
N LEU A 49 -2.61 6.43 14.91
CA LEU A 49 -1.23 6.12 15.26
C LEU A 49 -1.19 4.86 16.13
N GLY A 50 -0.36 3.90 15.72
CA GLY A 50 -0.03 2.72 16.49
C GLY A 50 0.99 3.03 17.58
N GLN A 51 1.96 2.14 17.77
CA GLN A 51 3.01 2.37 18.75
C GLN A 51 3.95 3.50 18.31
N LEU A 52 4.15 4.49 19.19
CA LEU A 52 5.15 5.53 19.02
C LEU A 52 6.46 5.06 19.66
N SER A 53 7.49 4.84 18.84
CA SER A 53 8.80 4.36 19.30
C SER A 53 9.71 5.48 19.80
N VAL A 54 9.28 6.73 19.69
CA VAL A 54 10.09 7.91 20.01
C VAL A 54 9.45 8.77 21.08
N ARG A 55 10.29 9.48 21.83
CA ARG A 55 9.86 10.42 22.85
C ARG A 55 10.39 11.81 22.50
N LYS A 56 9.78 12.83 23.07
CA LYS A 56 10.27 14.21 22.92
C LYS A 56 11.74 14.28 23.39
N GLY A 57 12.63 14.81 22.54
CA GLY A 57 14.06 14.89 22.81
C GLY A 57 14.88 13.68 22.33
N THR A 58 14.25 12.65 21.77
CA THR A 58 14.98 11.56 21.11
C THR A 58 15.63 12.04 19.82
N TYR A 59 16.93 11.81 19.67
CA TYR A 59 17.64 12.03 18.41
C TYR A 59 17.27 10.92 17.41
N VAL A 60 16.88 11.30 16.20
CA VAL A 60 16.44 10.38 15.15
C VAL A 60 17.21 10.67 13.87
N THR A 61 17.61 9.62 13.17
CA THR A 61 18.31 9.68 11.89
C THR A 61 17.35 9.40 10.73
N ALA A 62 17.73 9.82 9.53
CA ALA A 62 17.02 9.46 8.32
C ALA A 62 16.89 7.93 8.22
N GLY A 63 15.70 7.44 7.85
CA GLY A 63 15.38 6.02 7.75
C GLY A 63 14.91 5.36 9.05
N THR A 64 14.95 6.04 10.20
CA THR A 64 14.44 5.48 11.46
C THR A 64 12.91 5.45 11.47
N ARG A 65 12.33 4.26 11.73
CA ARG A 65 10.88 4.09 11.86
C ARG A 65 10.39 4.67 13.19
N LEU A 66 9.64 5.77 13.14
CA LEU A 66 9.15 6.48 14.33
C LEU A 66 7.83 5.92 14.86
N THR A 67 6.91 5.58 13.97
CA THR A 67 5.57 5.09 14.30
C THR A 67 5.00 4.24 13.17
N SER A 68 3.86 3.62 13.41
CA SER A 68 3.05 2.93 12.40
C SER A 68 1.69 3.63 12.32
N VAL A 69 1.23 3.94 11.11
CA VAL A 69 -0.09 4.54 10.89
C VAL A 69 -1.03 3.42 10.44
N VAL A 70 -2.16 3.26 11.13
CA VAL A 70 -3.24 2.35 10.75
C VAL A 70 -4.29 3.16 10.02
N PRO A 71 -4.49 2.97 8.70
CA PRO A 71 -5.45 3.76 7.93
C PRO A 71 -6.90 3.49 8.36
N ASP A 72 -7.76 4.47 8.14
CA ASP A 72 -9.19 4.35 8.45
C ASP A 72 -9.91 3.37 7.51
N ASN A 73 -9.44 3.28 6.25
CA ASN A 73 -9.96 2.32 5.29
C ASN A 73 -9.46 0.90 5.61
N LYS A 74 -10.38 0.01 5.98
CA LYS A 74 -10.10 -1.37 6.41
C LYS A 74 -10.81 -2.36 5.50
N TRP A 75 -10.16 -3.47 5.20
CA TRP A 75 -10.70 -4.57 4.43
C TRP A 75 -10.37 -5.91 5.10
N VAL A 76 -11.14 -6.94 4.75
CA VAL A 76 -10.87 -8.32 5.17
C VAL A 76 -10.19 -9.08 4.03
N ILE A 77 -9.19 -9.89 4.34
CA ILE A 77 -8.59 -10.84 3.41
C ILE A 77 -9.07 -12.25 3.80
N ALA A 78 -9.96 -12.82 2.99
CA ALA A 78 -10.42 -14.19 3.14
C ALA A 78 -9.56 -15.14 2.28
N ASN A 79 -8.86 -16.07 2.92
CA ASN A 79 -8.06 -17.09 2.23
C ASN A 79 -8.94 -18.30 1.90
N LEU A 80 -9.58 -18.27 0.72
CA LEU A 80 -10.47 -19.33 0.26
C LEU A 80 -9.69 -20.48 -0.37
N LYS A 81 -10.19 -21.71 -0.26
CA LYS A 81 -9.65 -22.83 -1.03
C LYS A 81 -9.94 -22.59 -2.52
N GLU A 82 -9.01 -22.95 -3.39
CA GLU A 82 -9.20 -22.85 -4.85
C GLU A 82 -10.53 -23.48 -5.32
N THR A 83 -10.90 -24.62 -4.74
CA THR A 83 -12.17 -25.31 -5.04
C THR A 83 -13.42 -24.52 -4.66
N GLN A 84 -13.31 -23.59 -3.72
CA GLN A 84 -14.41 -22.72 -3.28
C GLN A 84 -14.55 -21.48 -4.17
N LEU A 85 -13.53 -21.13 -4.95
CA LEU A 85 -13.51 -19.93 -5.77
C LEU A 85 -14.45 -20.01 -6.99
N ALA A 86 -14.79 -21.21 -7.46
CA ALA A 86 -15.56 -21.42 -8.68
C ALA A 86 -16.90 -20.66 -8.76
N ARG A 87 -17.52 -20.35 -7.60
CA ARG A 87 -18.78 -19.60 -7.52
C ARG A 87 -18.63 -18.19 -6.95
N VAL A 88 -17.41 -17.76 -6.63
CA VAL A 88 -17.14 -16.42 -6.08
C VAL A 88 -16.94 -15.45 -7.24
N ARG A 89 -17.63 -14.31 -7.17
CA ARG A 89 -17.57 -13.24 -8.16
C ARG A 89 -17.39 -11.90 -7.44
N LEU A 90 -16.86 -10.92 -8.17
CA LEU A 90 -16.78 -9.54 -7.70
C LEU A 90 -18.19 -9.00 -7.42
N GLY A 91 -18.33 -8.21 -6.36
CA GLY A 91 -19.58 -7.59 -5.94
C GLY A 91 -20.57 -8.50 -5.20
N LEU A 92 -20.25 -9.78 -4.96
CA LEU A 92 -21.12 -10.64 -4.16
C LEU A 92 -21.21 -10.14 -2.71
N PRO A 93 -22.40 -10.19 -2.08
CA PRO A 93 -22.58 -9.81 -0.69
C PRO A 93 -21.91 -10.83 0.24
N VAL A 94 -21.36 -10.33 1.33
CA VAL A 94 -20.57 -11.08 2.30
C VAL A 94 -20.99 -10.71 3.71
N SER A 95 -21.28 -11.71 4.54
CA SER A 95 -21.45 -11.54 5.98
C SER A 95 -20.13 -11.85 6.68
N ILE A 96 -19.62 -10.90 7.46
CA ILE A 96 -18.37 -11.00 8.21
C ILE A 96 -18.71 -11.06 9.69
N ARG A 97 -18.31 -12.13 10.37
CA ARG A 97 -18.48 -12.30 11.82
C ARG A 97 -17.14 -12.13 12.52
N VAL A 98 -17.10 -11.26 13.54
CA VAL A 98 -15.84 -10.94 14.24
C VAL A 98 -15.84 -11.52 15.64
N ASP A 99 -14.95 -12.48 15.89
CA ASP A 99 -14.86 -13.18 17.17
C ASP A 99 -14.49 -12.24 18.32
N ALA A 100 -13.62 -11.27 18.05
CA ALA A 100 -13.16 -10.28 19.03
C ALA A 100 -14.25 -9.28 19.48
N LEU A 101 -15.40 -9.24 18.79
CA LEU A 101 -16.52 -8.34 19.08
C LEU A 101 -17.79 -9.10 19.45
N ASP A 102 -17.65 -10.19 20.22
CA ASP A 102 -18.75 -11.05 20.67
C ASP A 102 -19.59 -11.61 19.49
N GLY A 103 -18.93 -11.92 18.38
CA GLY A 103 -19.58 -12.44 17.17
C GLY A 103 -20.42 -11.42 16.42
N LYS A 104 -20.19 -10.11 16.60
CA LYS A 104 -20.85 -9.05 15.84
C LYS A 104 -20.69 -9.27 14.33
N ARG A 105 -21.76 -9.02 13.59
CA ARG A 105 -21.83 -9.17 12.13
C ARG A 105 -21.65 -7.82 11.44
N PHE A 106 -20.89 -7.83 10.36
CA PHE A 106 -20.69 -6.73 9.45
C PHE A 106 -21.03 -7.20 8.04
N ASP A 107 -21.70 -6.34 7.29
CA ASP A 107 -21.94 -6.58 5.88
C ASP A 107 -20.73 -6.13 5.07
N GLY A 108 -20.52 -6.78 3.93
CA GLY A 108 -19.41 -6.52 3.04
C GLY A 108 -19.70 -6.95 1.61
N SER A 109 -18.77 -6.65 0.73
CA SER A 109 -18.83 -7.08 -0.67
C SER A 109 -17.46 -7.53 -1.16
N VAL A 110 -17.42 -8.54 -2.02
CA VAL A 110 -16.18 -8.97 -2.67
C VAL A 110 -15.67 -7.83 -3.55
N GLU A 111 -14.53 -7.24 -3.18
CA GLU A 111 -13.93 -6.11 -3.89
C GLU A 111 -12.90 -6.58 -4.92
N PHE A 112 -12.13 -7.61 -4.57
CA PHE A 112 -11.06 -8.09 -5.43
C PHE A 112 -10.75 -9.57 -5.18
N ILE A 113 -10.45 -10.29 -6.25
CA ILE A 113 -10.02 -11.69 -6.22
C ILE A 113 -8.61 -11.72 -6.80
N SER A 114 -7.64 -12.23 -6.04
CA SER A 114 -6.26 -12.29 -6.52
C SER A 114 -6.13 -13.17 -7.76
N PRO A 115 -5.43 -12.69 -8.82
CA PRO A 115 -5.30 -13.43 -10.08
C PRO A 115 -4.40 -14.66 -9.98
N ALA A 116 -3.62 -14.79 -8.91
CA ALA A 116 -2.74 -15.92 -8.66
C ALA A 116 -2.90 -16.43 -7.22
N ALA A 117 -2.72 -17.75 -7.05
CA ALA A 117 -2.69 -18.39 -5.74
C ALA A 117 -1.42 -17.98 -4.99
N GLY A 118 -1.48 -17.91 -3.65
CA GLY A 118 -0.36 -17.41 -2.82
C GLY A 118 0.97 -18.15 -3.00
N SER A 119 0.97 -19.34 -3.63
CA SER A 119 2.15 -20.12 -3.98
C SER A 119 2.98 -19.55 -5.13
N GLU A 120 2.40 -18.78 -6.06
CA GLU A 120 3.17 -18.17 -7.18
C GLU A 120 4.03 -16.96 -6.74
N PHE A 121 3.77 -16.42 -5.55
CA PHE A 121 4.55 -15.32 -4.95
C PHE A 121 5.50 -15.79 -3.83
N SER A 122 5.62 -17.11 -3.61
CA SER A 122 6.53 -17.67 -2.63
C SER A 122 7.96 -17.73 -3.18
N ALA A 123 8.94 -17.22 -2.44
CA ALA A 123 10.37 -17.30 -2.81
C ALA A 123 10.90 -18.74 -2.90
N ILE A 124 10.15 -19.71 -2.35
CA ILE A 124 10.44 -21.13 -2.43
C ILE A 124 9.26 -21.78 -3.15
N SER A 125 9.51 -22.20 -4.39
CA SER A 125 8.59 -23.05 -5.16
C SER A 125 8.50 -24.41 -4.47
N PRO A 126 7.30 -24.97 -4.22
CA PRO A 126 7.17 -26.37 -3.84
C PRO A 126 7.59 -27.23 -5.05
N ASP A 127 8.85 -27.65 -5.04
CA ASP A 127 9.43 -28.50 -6.07
C ASP A 127 8.87 -29.93 -5.91
N ASN A 128 7.88 -30.28 -6.73
CA ASN A 128 7.30 -31.62 -6.79
C ASN A 128 7.95 -32.48 -7.91
N ALA A 129 9.28 -32.39 -8.09
CA ALA A 129 10.03 -33.07 -9.15
C ALA A 129 10.25 -34.60 -8.97
N THR A 130 9.36 -35.35 -8.29
CA THR A 130 9.57 -36.79 -8.01
C THR A 130 8.39 -37.73 -8.31
N GLY A 131 7.44 -37.32 -9.17
CA GLY A 131 6.49 -38.28 -9.78
C GLY A 131 5.37 -38.79 -8.87
N ASN A 132 5.20 -38.23 -7.67
CA ASN A 132 4.00 -38.42 -6.85
C ASN A 132 3.13 -37.16 -6.95
N PHE A 133 2.06 -37.23 -7.74
CA PHE A 133 1.09 -36.13 -7.87
C PHE A 133 0.21 -36.04 -6.61
N VAL A 134 0.74 -35.45 -5.54
CA VAL A 134 -0.07 -35.10 -4.36
C VAL A 134 -0.73 -33.75 -4.63
N LYS A 135 -2.06 -33.75 -4.75
CA LYS A 135 -2.85 -32.52 -4.94
C LYS A 135 -2.82 -31.67 -3.66
N ILE A 136 -1.98 -30.65 -3.63
CA ILE A 136 -1.91 -29.68 -2.52
C ILE A 136 -3.03 -28.66 -2.70
N ALA A 137 -3.86 -28.48 -1.68
CA ALA A 137 -4.92 -27.47 -1.71
C ALA A 137 -4.30 -26.07 -1.60
N GLN A 138 -4.37 -25.31 -2.69
CA GLN A 138 -3.93 -23.91 -2.71
C GLN A 138 -5.04 -22.99 -2.19
N ARG A 139 -4.63 -21.84 -1.63
CA ARG A 139 -5.54 -20.81 -1.14
C ARG A 139 -5.35 -19.54 -1.95
N ILE A 140 -6.46 -18.94 -2.33
CA ILE A 140 -6.51 -17.71 -3.11
C ILE A 140 -7.04 -16.62 -2.17
N PRO A 141 -6.26 -15.55 -1.92
CA PRO A 141 -6.73 -14.44 -1.12
C PRO A 141 -7.80 -13.66 -1.87
N VAL A 142 -8.94 -13.47 -1.23
CA VAL A 142 -10.06 -12.65 -1.69
C VAL A 142 -10.18 -11.45 -0.75
N ARG A 143 -10.15 -10.25 -1.32
CA ARG A 143 -10.31 -9.00 -0.58
C ARG A 143 -11.78 -8.61 -0.56
N ILE A 144 -12.27 -8.36 0.64
CA ILE A 144 -13.65 -8.02 0.93
C ILE A 144 -13.68 -6.63 1.52
N LYS A 145 -14.43 -5.73 0.89
CA LYS A 145 -14.73 -4.40 1.40
C LYS A 145 -15.80 -4.53 2.47
N ILE A 146 -15.57 -3.89 3.61
CA ILE A 146 -16.52 -3.86 4.73
C ILE A 146 -17.44 -2.66 4.52
N LEU A 147 -18.73 -2.86 4.68
CA LEU A 147 -19.76 -1.82 4.57
C LEU A 147 -20.20 -1.40 5.99
N GLY A 148 -20.45 -0.11 6.18
CA GLY A 148 -20.97 0.46 7.42
C GLY A 148 -19.99 1.34 8.20
N ASP A 149 -20.54 2.14 9.12
CA ASP A 149 -19.80 3.20 9.83
C ASP A 149 -19.01 2.71 11.05
N GLU A 150 -19.22 1.46 11.47
CA GLU A 150 -18.61 0.88 12.68
C GLU A 150 -17.20 0.32 12.46
N LEU A 151 -16.57 0.65 11.33
CA LEU A 151 -15.19 0.29 10.97
C LEU A 151 -14.16 0.65 12.05
N GLN A 152 -14.43 1.66 12.89
CA GLN A 152 -13.53 2.07 13.97
C GLN A 152 -13.33 0.98 15.04
N GLN A 153 -14.32 0.10 15.26
CA GLN A 153 -14.24 -0.98 16.24
C GLN A 153 -13.29 -2.10 15.77
N LEU A 154 -13.13 -2.25 14.46
CA LEU A 154 -12.27 -3.26 13.85
C LEU A 154 -10.81 -2.86 13.94
N ARG A 155 -9.94 -3.80 14.31
CA ARG A 155 -8.49 -3.59 14.32
C ARG A 155 -7.83 -4.59 13.38
N PRO A 156 -6.78 -4.19 12.64
CA PRO A 156 -5.97 -5.14 11.87
C PRO A 156 -5.48 -6.29 12.76
N GLY A 157 -5.58 -7.52 12.26
CA GLY A 157 -5.18 -8.73 12.97
C GLY A 157 -6.28 -9.41 13.77
N MET A 158 -7.50 -8.88 13.82
CA MET A 158 -8.65 -9.59 14.37
C MET A 158 -9.02 -10.81 13.50
N SER A 159 -9.32 -11.92 14.17
CA SER A 159 -9.88 -13.11 13.51
C SER A 159 -11.34 -12.87 13.13
N VAL A 160 -11.69 -13.26 11.91
CA VAL A 160 -13.04 -13.13 11.38
C VAL A 160 -13.43 -14.39 10.63
N GLU A 161 -14.71 -14.73 10.70
CA GLU A 161 -15.35 -15.70 9.84
C GLU A 161 -16.10 -14.97 8.72
N VAL A 162 -16.09 -15.55 7.52
CA VAL A 162 -16.61 -14.93 6.31
C VAL A 162 -17.54 -15.90 5.61
N ASP A 163 -18.78 -15.49 5.44
CA ASP A 163 -19.79 -16.20 4.67
C ASP A 163 -20.13 -15.40 3.40
N ILE A 164 -19.77 -15.95 2.24
CA ILE A 164 -20.03 -15.35 0.93
C ILE A 164 -21.31 -15.97 0.36
N ASP A 165 -22.31 -15.15 0.06
CA ASP A 165 -23.51 -15.62 -0.61
C ASP A 165 -23.24 -15.77 -2.11
N THR A 166 -23.06 -17.02 -2.55
CA THR A 166 -22.82 -17.36 -3.95
C THR A 166 -24.10 -17.58 -4.76
N ALA A 167 -25.27 -17.54 -4.12
CA ALA A 167 -26.58 -17.62 -4.78
C ALA A 167 -27.20 -16.23 -5.04
N ALA A 168 -26.73 -15.20 -4.34
CA ALA A 168 -27.14 -13.82 -4.54
C ALA A 168 -26.65 -13.23 -5.87
N GLU A 169 -27.41 -12.27 -6.41
CA GLU A 169 -26.95 -11.45 -7.54
C GLU A 169 -25.88 -10.46 -7.06
N PRO A 170 -24.79 -10.26 -7.84
CA PRO A 170 -23.74 -9.32 -7.47
C PRO A 170 -24.30 -7.89 -7.40
N HIS A 171 -23.95 -7.16 -6.35
CA HIS A 171 -24.37 -5.77 -6.16
C HIS A 171 -23.75 -4.91 -7.28
N ARG A 172 -24.59 -4.28 -8.11
CA ARG A 172 -24.20 -3.61 -9.38
C ARG A 172 -23.55 -2.22 -9.21
N ASP A 173 -22.97 -1.90 -8.06
CA ASP A 173 -22.46 -0.55 -7.75
C ASP A 173 -20.92 -0.47 -7.67
N ALA A 174 -20.20 -1.29 -8.44
CA ALA A 174 -18.75 -1.19 -8.58
C ALA A 174 -18.34 -1.06 -10.06
N LEU A 175 -18.60 0.12 -10.64
CA LEU A 175 -17.90 0.68 -11.80
C LEU A 175 -17.52 2.12 -11.48
#